data_AF-K2A904-F1
#
_entry.id   AF-K2A904-F1
#
_cell.length_a   1.000
_cell.length_b   1.000
_cell.length_c   1.000
_cell.angle_alpha   90.00
_cell.angle_beta   90.00
_cell.angle_gamma   90.00
#
_symmetry.space_group_name_H-M   'P 1'
#
loop_
_entity.id
_entity.type
_entity.pdbx_description
1 polymer ?
#
loop_
_entity_poly.entity_id
_entity_poly.type
_entity_poly.pdbx_seq_one_letter_code
_entity_poly.pdbx_strand_id
1 'polypeptide(L)'
;MWQVGSIIEVYTEKNKIKPHNLYWQIYGKAEGIKTSYITRDFLSYCLRIKKYFNKSEDITKKFPRLQAYSLFREAFPLLENPKFKLSPDEETRIVNDLNSSATPQKIKKMIVEIKADRIGVKNTRNQKLNEMKPITDAFLAVYNEVYFLIKDNNKLETDALTNSIKKDYLLKLSQAVSALTQENLFVPVLGSRNDLPESWAIFVSDLKKLLNGTVEFRNRFRRLVPPRKLFDLADMLNAFTTEQGLANYRKRKMASLS
;
A
#
# COMPACT_ATOMS: atom_id res chain seq x y z
N MET A 1 -2.41 -16.90 27.66
CA MET A 1 -2.20 -15.63 26.92
C MET A 1 -1.84 -14.48 27.83
N TRP A 2 -2.63 -14.21 28.89
CA TRP A 2 -2.33 -13.17 29.87
C TRP A 2 -0.89 -13.25 30.41
N GLN A 3 -0.48 -14.42 30.88
CA GLN A 3 0.89 -14.68 31.37
C GLN A 3 1.98 -14.36 30.33
N VAL A 4 1.76 -14.72 29.06
CA VAL A 4 2.68 -14.38 27.97
C VAL A 4 2.74 -12.86 27.78
N GLY A 5 1.60 -12.16 27.88
CA GLY A 5 1.54 -10.71 27.86
C GLY A 5 2.33 -10.08 29.01
N SER A 6 2.25 -10.64 30.21
CA SER A 6 3.01 -10.19 31.37
C SER A 6 4.52 -10.39 31.19
N ILE A 7 4.95 -11.54 30.64
CA ILE A 7 6.36 -11.78 30.30
C ILE A 7 6.86 -10.78 29.27
N ILE A 8 6.08 -10.52 28.21
CA ILE A 8 6.41 -9.52 27.19
C ILE A 8 6.56 -8.14 27.82
N GLU A 9 5.60 -7.72 28.64
CA GLU A 9 5.59 -6.41 29.28
C GLU A 9 6.85 -6.22 30.14
N VAL A 10 7.11 -7.13 31.08
CA VAL A 10 8.29 -7.11 31.96
C VAL A 10 9.58 -7.06 31.15
N TYR A 11 9.70 -7.89 30.10
CA TYR A 11 10.89 -7.89 29.27
C TYR A 11 11.06 -6.57 28.51
N THR A 12 9.99 -6.03 27.91
CA THR A 12 10.04 -4.79 27.13
C THR A 12 10.37 -3.58 28.01
N GLU A 13 9.85 -3.52 29.23
CA GLU A 13 10.13 -2.46 30.21
C GLU A 13 11.56 -2.53 30.72
N LYS A 14 12.01 -3.72 31.15
CA LYS A 14 13.38 -3.93 31.65
C LYS A 14 14.44 -3.58 30.61
N ASN A 15 14.20 -3.94 29.35
CA ASN A 15 15.17 -3.74 28.27
C ASN A 15 14.93 -2.45 27.46
N LYS A 16 13.93 -1.64 27.82
CA LYS A 16 13.55 -0.40 27.11
C LYS A 16 13.36 -0.60 25.60
N ILE A 17 12.81 -1.74 25.19
CA ILE A 17 12.56 -2.05 23.78
C ILE A 17 11.08 -1.89 23.44
N LYS A 18 10.80 -1.40 22.22
CA LYS A 18 9.42 -1.34 21.73
C LYS A 18 8.90 -2.77 21.50
N PRO A 19 7.66 -3.11 21.91
CA PRO A 19 7.12 -4.46 21.74
C PRO A 19 7.17 -4.97 20.30
N HIS A 20 6.93 -4.11 19.32
CA HIS A 20 7.00 -4.48 17.90
C HIS A 20 8.38 -5.02 17.49
N ASN A 21 9.46 -4.44 18.02
CA ASN A 21 10.82 -4.86 17.70
C ASN A 21 11.10 -6.25 18.30
N LEU A 22 10.65 -6.48 19.54
CA LEU A 22 10.73 -7.80 20.18
C LEU A 22 9.98 -8.86 19.37
N TYR A 23 8.78 -8.53 18.87
CA TYR A 23 8.00 -9.48 18.08
C TYR A 23 8.71 -9.90 16.80
N TRP A 24 9.43 -8.96 16.17
CA TRP A 24 10.26 -9.26 15.01
C TRP A 24 11.48 -10.09 15.36
N GLN A 25 12.08 -9.93 16.53
CA GLN A 25 13.18 -10.79 16.96
C GLN A 25 12.70 -12.22 17.21
N ILE A 26 11.54 -12.39 17.83
CA ILE A 26 10.96 -13.71 18.13
C ILE A 26 10.46 -14.41 16.86
N TYR A 27 9.69 -13.71 16.01
CA TYR A 27 9.11 -14.30 14.80
C TYR A 27 10.08 -14.29 13.60
N GLY A 28 11.13 -13.47 13.67
CA GLY A 28 11.95 -13.09 12.53
C GLY A 28 12.60 -14.25 11.79
N LYS A 29 13.11 -13.93 10.60
CA LYS A 29 13.99 -14.84 9.88
C LYS A 29 15.42 -14.40 10.12
N ALA A 30 16.16 -15.10 10.97
CA ALA A 30 17.62 -15.01 10.94
C ALA A 30 18.05 -15.78 9.68
N GLU A 31 18.73 -15.11 8.75
CA GLU A 31 19.30 -15.74 7.55
C GLU A 31 18.28 -16.54 6.70
N GLY A 32 17.04 -16.06 6.63
CA GLY A 32 15.97 -16.72 5.87
C GLY A 32 15.27 -17.88 6.57
N ILE A 33 15.77 -18.32 7.73
CA ILE A 33 15.22 -19.43 8.53
C ILE A 33 14.27 -18.89 9.59
N LYS A 34 13.05 -19.43 9.64
CA LYS A 34 12.04 -19.08 10.66
C LYS A 34 12.55 -19.48 12.04
N THR A 35 12.79 -18.50 12.92
CA THR A 35 13.35 -18.74 14.25
C THR A 35 12.31 -19.22 15.28
N SER A 36 11.02 -18.94 15.04
CA SER A 36 9.94 -19.37 15.94
C SER A 36 8.60 -19.57 15.23
N TYR A 37 7.79 -20.49 15.75
CA TYR A 37 6.38 -20.66 15.39
C TYR A 37 5.45 -19.65 16.06
N ILE A 38 5.95 -18.87 17.02
CA ILE A 38 5.16 -17.86 17.72
C ILE A 38 4.99 -16.64 16.81
N THR A 39 3.75 -16.42 16.35
CA THR A 39 3.44 -15.31 15.43
C THR A 39 3.46 -13.96 16.13
N ARG A 40 3.80 -12.91 15.38
CA ARG A 40 3.72 -11.51 15.85
C ARG A 40 2.32 -11.14 16.31
N ASP A 41 1.30 -11.63 15.61
CA ASP A 41 -0.10 -11.39 15.96
C ASP A 41 -0.45 -12.00 17.32
N PHE A 42 -0.01 -13.24 17.59
CA PHE A 42 -0.21 -13.86 18.89
C PHE A 42 0.45 -13.04 20.02
N LEU A 43 1.70 -12.62 19.84
CA LEU A 43 2.42 -11.81 20.82
C LEU A 43 1.72 -10.46 21.07
N SER A 44 1.27 -9.80 20.00
CA SER A 44 0.51 -8.55 20.09
C SER A 44 -0.80 -8.74 20.84
N TYR A 45 -1.55 -9.81 20.56
CA TYR A 45 -2.79 -10.12 21.28
C TYR A 45 -2.54 -10.40 22.76
N CYS A 46 -1.51 -11.18 23.11
CA CYS A 46 -1.16 -11.46 24.50
C CYS A 46 -0.88 -10.18 25.29
N LEU A 47 -0.09 -9.25 24.73
CA LEU A 47 0.18 -7.98 25.40
C LEU A 47 -1.08 -7.12 25.56
N ARG A 48 -1.95 -7.06 24.55
CA ARG A 48 -3.22 -6.33 24.64
C ARG A 48 -4.14 -6.91 25.71
N ILE A 49 -4.26 -8.24 25.79
CA ILE A 49 -5.04 -8.93 26.83
C ILE A 49 -4.52 -8.59 28.22
N LYS A 50 -3.19 -8.62 28.42
CA LYS A 50 -2.62 -8.17 29.69
C LYS A 50 -3.04 -6.73 29.96
N LYS A 51 -2.77 -5.80 29.05
CA LYS A 51 -3.07 -4.37 29.27
C LYS A 51 -4.55 -4.10 29.60
N TYR A 52 -5.45 -4.91 29.05
CA TYR A 52 -6.87 -4.80 29.32
C TYR A 52 -7.28 -5.43 30.67
N PHE A 53 -6.69 -6.56 31.07
CA PHE A 53 -6.98 -7.24 32.33
C PHE A 53 -5.81 -7.10 33.30
N ASN A 54 -5.97 -6.34 34.38
CA ASN A 54 -4.89 -6.16 35.36
C ASN A 54 -4.50 -7.47 36.05
N LYS A 55 -5.45 -8.37 36.25
CA LYS A 55 -5.25 -9.68 36.87
C LYS A 55 -5.81 -10.78 35.98
N SER A 56 -5.19 -11.96 36.03
CA SER A 56 -5.64 -13.09 35.19
C SER A 56 -7.03 -13.57 35.59
N GLU A 57 -7.38 -13.42 36.87
CA GLU A 57 -8.65 -13.77 37.49
C GLU A 57 -9.80 -12.92 36.95
N ASP A 58 -9.53 -11.69 36.49
CA ASP A 58 -10.55 -10.80 35.93
C ASP A 58 -11.11 -11.38 34.61
N ILE A 59 -10.31 -12.17 33.88
CA ILE A 59 -10.76 -12.88 32.69
C ILE A 59 -11.79 -13.93 33.07
N THR A 60 -11.50 -14.74 34.09
CA THR A 60 -12.42 -15.79 34.56
C THR A 60 -13.69 -15.20 35.16
N LYS A 61 -13.59 -14.04 35.83
CA LYS A 61 -14.76 -13.30 36.35
C LYS A 61 -15.62 -12.74 35.22
N LYS A 62 -15.02 -12.17 34.17
CA LYS A 62 -15.74 -11.59 33.03
C LYS A 62 -16.29 -12.65 32.09
N PHE A 63 -15.60 -13.79 31.95
CA PHE A 63 -15.98 -14.88 31.05
C PHE A 63 -16.02 -16.26 31.73
N PRO A 64 -16.85 -16.46 32.76
CA PRO A 64 -16.90 -17.71 33.52
C PRO A 64 -17.37 -18.93 32.71
N ARG A 65 -18.08 -18.71 31.58
CA ARG A 65 -18.65 -19.76 30.73
C ARG A 65 -18.18 -19.65 29.29
N LEU A 66 -17.00 -19.10 29.05
CA LEU A 66 -16.45 -18.95 27.70
C LEU A 66 -16.36 -20.30 27.00
N GLN A 67 -17.17 -20.50 25.96
CA GLN A 67 -17.22 -21.78 25.25
C GLN A 67 -15.98 -22.06 24.41
N ALA A 68 -15.41 -21.02 23.78
CA ALA A 68 -14.31 -21.18 22.84
C ALA A 68 -13.39 -19.97 22.82
N TYR A 69 -12.08 -20.24 22.83
CA TYR A 69 -11.05 -19.23 22.66
C TYR A 69 -11.18 -18.45 21.35
N SER A 70 -11.58 -19.12 20.25
CA SER A 70 -11.75 -18.47 18.94
C SER A 70 -12.79 -17.36 18.97
N LEU A 71 -13.88 -17.52 19.73
CA LEU A 71 -14.91 -16.50 19.92
C LEU A 71 -14.38 -15.32 20.72
N PHE A 72 -13.66 -15.59 21.81
CA PHE A 72 -13.01 -14.54 22.58
C PHE A 72 -12.00 -13.75 21.73
N ARG A 73 -11.15 -14.43 20.96
CA ARG A 73 -10.18 -13.79 20.06
C ARG A 73 -10.87 -12.90 19.03
N GLU A 74 -12.01 -13.33 18.50
CA GLU A 74 -12.77 -12.57 17.50
C GLU A 74 -13.47 -11.35 18.12
N ALA A 75 -14.00 -11.48 19.33
CA ALA A 75 -14.71 -10.41 20.05
C ALA A 75 -13.78 -9.41 20.74
N PHE A 76 -12.63 -9.84 21.25
CA PHE A 76 -11.75 -9.03 22.08
C PHE A 76 -11.36 -7.67 21.47
N PRO A 77 -11.09 -7.54 20.15
CA PRO A 77 -10.85 -6.24 19.54
C PRO A 77 -12.01 -5.25 19.70
N LEU A 78 -13.26 -5.72 19.75
CA LEU A 78 -14.42 -4.86 19.99
C LEU A 78 -14.41 -4.31 21.43
N LEU A 79 -13.99 -5.13 22.39
CA LEU A 79 -13.99 -4.80 23.81
C LEU A 79 -12.82 -3.90 24.22
N GLU A 80 -11.64 -4.10 23.62
CA GLU A 80 -10.40 -3.41 24.02
C GLU A 80 -10.13 -2.13 23.23
N ASN A 81 -10.59 -2.02 21.98
CA ASN A 81 -10.20 -0.92 21.11
C ASN A 81 -11.27 0.20 21.11
N PRO A 82 -10.96 1.40 21.65
CA PRO A 82 -11.91 2.51 21.72
C PRO A 82 -12.45 2.97 20.36
N LYS A 83 -11.76 2.63 19.25
CA LYS A 83 -12.20 2.97 17.89
C LYS A 83 -13.55 2.37 17.52
N PHE A 84 -13.95 1.25 18.13
CA PHE A 84 -15.25 0.64 17.87
C PHE A 84 -16.41 1.38 18.54
N LYS A 85 -16.15 2.26 19.51
CA LYS A 85 -17.14 3.10 20.20
C LYS A 85 -18.39 2.31 20.64
N LEU A 86 -18.17 1.15 21.28
CA LEU A 86 -19.27 0.38 21.83
C LEU A 86 -19.96 1.18 22.94
N SER A 87 -21.29 1.15 22.96
CA SER A 87 -22.08 1.53 24.11
C SER A 87 -21.92 0.49 25.24
N PRO A 88 -22.16 0.88 26.51
CA PRO A 88 -22.16 -0.06 27.62
C PRO A 88 -23.08 -1.27 27.41
N ASP A 89 -24.27 -1.06 26.83
CA ASP A 89 -25.23 -2.13 26.55
C ASP A 89 -24.71 -3.13 25.50
N GLU A 90 -24.01 -2.65 24.47
CA GLU A 90 -23.37 -3.52 23.47
C GLU A 90 -22.23 -4.33 24.08
N GLU A 91 -21.41 -3.71 24.94
CA GLU A 91 -20.35 -4.42 25.66
C GLU A 91 -20.95 -5.55 26.53
N THR A 92 -21.97 -5.23 27.31
CA THR A 92 -22.69 -6.20 28.14
C THR A 92 -23.31 -7.31 27.30
N ARG A 93 -23.91 -6.98 26.16
CA ARG A 93 -24.46 -7.97 25.22
C ARG A 93 -23.40 -8.93 24.69
N ILE A 94 -22.25 -8.42 24.25
CA ILE A 94 -21.13 -9.26 23.77
C ILE A 94 -20.64 -10.20 24.88
N VAL A 95 -20.45 -9.68 26.10
CA VAL A 95 -19.99 -10.47 27.25
C VAL A 95 -21.01 -11.54 27.62
N ASN A 96 -22.30 -11.22 27.62
CA ASN A 96 -23.38 -12.16 27.91
C ASN A 96 -23.45 -13.28 26.86
N ASP A 97 -23.37 -12.93 25.57
CA ASP A 97 -23.40 -13.91 24.48
C ASP A 97 -22.19 -14.85 24.54
N LEU A 98 -20.99 -14.34 24.86
CA LEU A 98 -19.79 -15.15 25.04
C LEU A 98 -19.87 -16.13 26.23
N ASN A 99 -20.72 -15.85 27.22
CA ASN A 99 -20.99 -16.69 28.38
C ASN A 99 -22.27 -17.53 28.26
N SER A 100 -22.99 -17.41 27.16
CA SER A 100 -24.27 -18.07 26.95
C SER A 100 -24.09 -19.53 26.50
N SER A 101 -25.20 -20.26 26.44
CA SER A 101 -25.29 -21.58 25.77
C SER A 101 -25.55 -21.48 24.27
N ALA A 102 -25.51 -20.27 23.68
CA ALA A 102 -25.72 -20.09 22.24
C ALA A 102 -24.64 -20.83 21.43
N THR A 103 -24.98 -21.18 20.18
CA THR A 103 -24.02 -21.85 19.30
C THR A 103 -22.90 -20.89 18.90
N PRO A 104 -21.65 -21.39 18.76
CA PRO A 104 -20.52 -20.57 18.31
C PRO A 104 -20.78 -19.82 17.00
N GLN A 105 -21.53 -20.42 16.07
CA GLN A 105 -21.91 -19.79 14.81
C GLN A 105 -22.78 -18.54 15.03
N LYS A 106 -23.75 -18.62 15.96
CA LYS A 106 -24.64 -17.49 16.29
C LYS A 106 -23.85 -16.34 16.92
N ILE A 107 -22.97 -16.65 17.87
CA ILE A 107 -22.12 -15.66 18.55
C ILE A 107 -21.18 -15.00 17.52
N LYS A 108 -20.56 -15.79 16.63
CA LYS A 108 -19.68 -15.28 15.57
C LYS A 108 -20.44 -14.36 14.61
N LYS A 109 -21.66 -14.71 14.21
CA LYS A 109 -22.49 -13.88 13.33
C LYS A 109 -22.78 -12.52 13.97
N MET A 110 -23.20 -12.50 15.24
CA MET A 110 -23.41 -11.26 16.01
C MET A 110 -22.14 -10.39 16.06
N ILE A 111 -20.98 -10.98 16.35
CA ILE A 111 -19.70 -10.24 16.39
C ILE A 111 -19.38 -9.61 15.02
N VAL A 112 -19.64 -10.33 13.93
CA VAL A 112 -19.42 -9.84 12.57
C VAL A 112 -20.36 -8.68 12.23
N GLU A 113 -21.64 -8.76 12.63
CA GLU A 113 -22.62 -7.69 12.44
C GLU A 113 -22.19 -6.40 13.16
N ILE A 114 -21.81 -6.49 14.45
CA ILE A 114 -21.30 -5.33 15.20
C ILE A 114 -20.06 -4.74 14.54
N LYS A 115 -19.12 -5.58 14.07
CA LYS A 115 -17.94 -5.10 13.34
C LYS A 115 -18.31 -4.40 12.04
N ALA A 116 -19.27 -4.92 11.28
CA ALA A 116 -19.68 -4.37 10.00
C ALA A 116 -20.35 -3.00 10.15
N ASP A 117 -21.21 -2.84 11.15
CA ASP A 117 -21.91 -1.57 11.43
C ASP A 117 -20.94 -0.48 11.90
N ARG A 118 -19.92 -0.85 12.69
CA ARG A 118 -18.94 0.09 13.26
C ARG A 118 -17.76 0.38 12.34
N ILE A 119 -17.29 -0.62 11.60
CA ILE A 119 -16.30 -0.45 10.53
C ILE A 119 -17.08 -0.05 9.26
N GLY A 120 -17.73 1.12 9.30
CA GLY A 120 -18.40 1.73 8.15
C GLY A 120 -17.46 2.09 6.98
N VAL A 121 -16.20 1.64 7.02
CA VAL A 121 -15.25 1.75 5.93
C VAL A 121 -14.84 0.34 5.52
N LYS A 122 -15.55 -0.21 4.54
CA LYS A 122 -14.99 -1.22 3.65
C LYS A 122 -13.80 -0.56 2.95
N ASN A 123 -12.62 -0.60 3.57
CA ASN A 123 -11.34 -0.39 2.89
C ASN A 123 -11.20 -1.53 1.89
N THR A 124 -11.95 -1.45 0.79
CA THR A 124 -11.74 -2.36 -0.31
C THR A 124 -10.29 -2.19 -0.70
N ARG A 125 -9.61 -3.31 -0.99
CA ARG A 125 -8.19 -3.32 -1.38
C ARG A 125 -7.87 -2.35 -2.54
N ASN A 126 -8.91 -1.88 -3.23
CA ASN A 126 -8.90 -1.02 -4.40
C ASN A 126 -9.24 0.46 -4.14
N GLN A 127 -9.69 0.87 -2.93
CA GLN A 127 -10.05 2.26 -2.65
C GLN A 127 -8.87 3.22 -2.94
N LYS A 128 -7.67 2.86 -2.48
CA LYS A 128 -6.43 3.61 -2.74
C LYS A 128 -5.88 3.45 -4.16
N LEU A 129 -6.43 2.54 -4.96
CA LEU A 129 -6.12 2.43 -6.40
C LEU A 129 -7.01 3.39 -7.20
N ASN A 130 -8.26 3.60 -6.81
CA ASN A 130 -9.13 4.59 -7.45
C ASN A 130 -8.59 6.02 -7.31
N GLU A 131 -7.98 6.34 -6.17
CA GLU A 131 -7.27 7.61 -5.94
C GLU A 131 -6.09 7.83 -6.91
N MET A 132 -5.53 6.77 -7.49
CA MET A 132 -4.42 6.84 -8.46
C MET A 132 -4.89 6.95 -9.91
N LYS A 133 -6.20 6.88 -10.15
CA LYS A 133 -6.76 6.88 -11.49
C LYS A 133 -6.44 8.17 -12.26
N PRO A 134 -6.60 9.40 -11.70
CA PRO A 134 -6.26 10.62 -12.43
C PRO A 134 -4.80 10.66 -12.91
N ILE A 135 -3.87 10.25 -12.03
CA ILE A 135 -2.43 10.18 -12.34
C ILE A 135 -2.15 9.13 -13.42
N THR A 136 -2.85 8.00 -13.36
CA THR A 136 -2.71 6.91 -14.34
C THR A 136 -3.25 7.33 -15.70
N ASP A 137 -4.39 8.02 -15.74
CA ASP A 137 -5.02 8.48 -16.98
C ASP A 137 -4.13 9.53 -17.67
N ALA A 138 -3.56 10.48 -16.91
CA ALA A 138 -2.58 11.44 -17.44
C ALA A 138 -1.33 10.76 -18.01
N PHE A 139 -0.81 9.75 -17.31
CA PHE A 139 0.32 8.94 -17.82
C PHE A 139 -0.03 8.24 -19.13
N LEU A 140 -1.20 7.58 -19.19
CA LEU A 140 -1.62 6.82 -20.36
C LEU A 140 -1.92 7.71 -21.56
N ALA A 141 -2.43 8.93 -21.34
CA ALA A 141 -2.63 9.91 -22.40
C ALA A 141 -1.32 10.24 -23.12
N VAL A 142 -0.29 10.65 -22.37
CA VAL A 142 1.05 10.94 -22.92
C VAL A 142 1.69 9.68 -23.52
N TYR A 143 1.55 8.52 -22.86
CA TYR A 143 2.05 7.26 -23.39
C TYR A 143 1.50 6.95 -24.78
N ASN A 144 0.17 7.06 -24.94
CA ASN A 144 -0.50 6.74 -26.19
C ASN A 144 -0.18 7.76 -27.28
N GLU A 145 -0.17 9.05 -26.95
CA GLU A 145 0.23 10.13 -27.87
C GLU A 145 1.63 9.85 -28.46
N VAL A 146 2.62 9.65 -27.59
CA VAL A 146 4.01 9.36 -27.97
C VAL A 146 4.09 8.06 -28.78
N TYR A 147 3.35 7.01 -28.38
CA TYR A 147 3.32 5.73 -29.09
C TYR A 147 2.78 5.87 -30.51
N PHE A 148 1.66 6.58 -30.70
CA PHE A 148 1.05 6.78 -32.01
C PHE A 148 1.93 7.62 -32.93
N LEU A 149 2.57 8.68 -32.42
CA LEU A 149 3.54 9.47 -33.20
C LEU A 149 4.72 8.62 -33.72
N ILE A 150 5.22 7.69 -32.89
CA ILE A 150 6.27 6.77 -33.31
C ILE A 150 5.74 5.80 -34.37
N LYS A 151 4.55 5.24 -34.16
CA LYS A 151 3.94 4.21 -35.00
C LYS A 151 3.54 4.75 -36.38
N ASP A 152 2.87 5.89 -36.43
CA ASP A 152 2.30 6.46 -37.65
C ASP A 152 3.37 7.15 -38.52
N ASN A 153 4.58 7.33 -37.96
CA ASN A 153 5.72 7.91 -38.65
C ASN A 153 5.43 9.31 -39.23
N ASN A 154 4.53 10.06 -38.57
CA ASN A 154 4.17 11.40 -38.98
C ASN A 154 5.27 12.40 -38.57
N LYS A 155 6.11 12.78 -39.54
CA LYS A 155 7.25 13.68 -39.29
C LYS A 155 6.80 15.07 -38.83
N LEU A 156 5.73 15.62 -39.41
CA LEU A 156 5.24 16.95 -39.06
C LEU A 156 4.79 17.04 -37.60
N GLU A 157 4.00 16.05 -37.14
CA GLU A 157 3.54 16.00 -35.75
C GLU A 157 4.67 15.68 -34.78
N THR A 158 5.61 14.83 -35.19
CA THR A 158 6.84 14.56 -34.43
C THR A 158 7.65 15.84 -34.21
N ASP A 159 7.89 16.61 -35.28
CA ASP A 159 8.64 17.86 -35.21
C ASP A 159 7.88 18.90 -34.37
N ALA A 160 6.55 18.98 -34.51
CA ALA A 160 5.71 19.85 -33.69
C ALA A 160 5.82 19.53 -32.20
N LEU A 161 5.77 18.25 -31.82
CA LEU A 161 5.94 17.81 -30.44
C LEU A 161 7.34 18.17 -29.93
N THR A 162 8.39 17.82 -30.68
CA THR A 162 9.78 18.06 -30.27
C THR A 162 10.08 19.56 -30.13
N ASN A 163 9.45 20.41 -30.94
CA ASN A 163 9.56 21.87 -30.83
C ASN A 163 8.81 22.42 -29.61
N SER A 164 7.60 21.92 -29.34
CA SER A 164 6.80 22.33 -28.18
C SER A 164 7.44 21.92 -26.85
N ILE A 165 7.81 20.64 -26.74
CA ILE A 165 8.35 20.08 -25.50
C ILE A 165 9.85 20.32 -25.37
N LYS A 166 10.59 20.60 -26.45
CA LYS A 166 12.05 20.78 -26.48
C LYS A 166 12.83 19.50 -26.12
N LYS A 167 13.88 19.22 -26.90
CA LYS A 167 14.69 17.99 -26.79
C LYS A 167 15.35 17.81 -25.42
N ASP A 168 15.83 18.88 -24.81
CA ASP A 168 16.47 18.86 -23.49
C ASP A 168 15.48 18.49 -22.38
N TYR A 169 14.23 18.96 -22.50
CA TYR A 169 13.18 18.64 -21.55
C TYR A 169 12.68 17.20 -21.75
N LEU A 170 12.54 16.73 -22.99
CA LEU A 170 12.22 15.33 -23.30
C LEU A 170 13.24 14.36 -22.68
N LEU A 171 14.53 14.70 -22.70
CA LEU A 171 15.58 13.93 -22.03
C LEU A 171 15.37 13.89 -20.51
N LYS A 172 15.08 15.05 -19.89
CA LYS A 172 14.78 15.13 -18.45
C LYS A 172 13.54 14.32 -18.07
N LEU A 173 12.49 14.34 -18.92
CA LEU A 173 11.28 13.55 -18.72
C LEU A 173 11.56 12.05 -18.86
N SER A 174 12.38 11.63 -19.83
CA SER A 174 12.82 10.24 -19.98
C SER A 174 13.51 9.76 -18.70
N GLN A 175 14.47 10.53 -18.18
CA GLN A 175 15.19 10.22 -16.94
C GLN A 175 14.23 10.15 -15.74
N ALA A 176 13.30 11.09 -15.64
CA ALA A 176 12.30 11.13 -14.57
C ALA A 176 11.36 9.92 -14.60
N VAL A 177 10.87 9.53 -15.77
CA VAL A 177 10.02 8.34 -15.93
C VAL A 177 10.84 7.07 -15.63
N SER A 178 12.08 6.99 -16.10
CA SER A 178 12.98 5.86 -15.81
C SER A 178 13.25 5.73 -14.31
N ALA A 179 13.45 6.85 -13.60
CA ALA A 179 13.67 6.86 -12.16
C ALA A 179 12.51 6.19 -11.39
N LEU A 180 11.27 6.32 -11.88
CA LEU A 180 10.11 5.63 -11.31
C LEU A 180 10.20 4.10 -11.39
N THR A 181 11.16 3.50 -12.08
CA THR A 181 11.37 2.04 -12.07
C THR A 181 12.34 1.56 -10.98
N GLN A 182 13.09 2.48 -10.36
CA GLN A 182 14.16 2.15 -9.40
C GLN A 182 13.67 2.21 -7.94
N GLU A 183 14.33 1.44 -7.06
CA GLU A 183 14.07 1.49 -5.60
C GLU A 183 14.85 2.65 -4.93
N ASN A 184 16.10 2.88 -5.33
CA ASN A 184 16.92 4.02 -4.92
C ASN A 184 16.83 5.15 -5.96
N LEU A 185 15.73 5.92 -5.89
CA LEU A 185 15.41 6.94 -6.88
C LEU A 185 16.52 8.00 -6.98
N PHE A 186 17.17 8.09 -8.14
CA PHE A 186 17.76 9.37 -8.55
C PHE A 186 16.61 10.29 -8.97
N VAL A 187 16.46 11.45 -8.33
CA VAL A 187 15.38 12.40 -8.64
C VAL A 187 15.93 13.49 -9.57
N PRO A 188 15.73 13.41 -10.90
CA PRO A 188 16.09 14.51 -11.77
C PRO A 188 15.22 15.73 -11.47
N VAL A 189 15.83 16.92 -11.45
CA VAL A 189 15.12 18.18 -11.24
C VAL A 189 14.35 18.53 -12.51
N LEU A 190 13.03 18.36 -12.47
CA LEU A 190 12.13 18.83 -13.52
C LEU A 190 11.81 20.32 -13.31
N GLY A 191 12.39 21.18 -14.16
CA GLY A 191 12.06 22.61 -14.18
C GLY A 191 10.56 22.85 -14.39
N SER A 192 10.03 23.95 -13.86
CA SER A 192 8.67 24.40 -14.14
C SER A 192 8.61 25.05 -15.53
N ARG A 193 7.53 24.78 -16.26
CA ARG A 193 7.26 25.29 -17.59
C ARG A 193 5.78 25.61 -17.71
N ASN A 194 5.47 26.80 -18.19
CA ASN A 194 4.10 27.29 -18.37
C ASN A 194 3.67 27.23 -19.85
N ASP A 195 4.58 26.86 -20.73
CA ASP A 195 4.43 26.79 -22.18
C ASP A 195 4.15 25.36 -22.69
N LEU A 196 3.85 24.42 -21.78
CA LEU A 196 3.53 23.05 -22.15
C LEU A 196 2.06 22.93 -22.57
N PRO A 197 1.73 22.05 -23.54
CA PRO A 197 0.37 21.63 -23.79
C PRO A 197 -0.30 21.10 -22.53
N GLU A 198 -1.62 21.25 -22.40
CA GLU A 198 -2.36 20.93 -21.18
C GLU A 198 -2.14 19.48 -20.71
N SER A 199 -2.25 18.50 -21.61
CA SER A 199 -2.02 17.08 -21.31
C SER A 199 -0.62 16.83 -20.74
N TRP A 200 0.39 17.49 -21.32
CA TRP A 200 1.78 17.41 -20.88
C TRP A 200 2.03 18.14 -19.56
N ALA A 201 1.38 19.29 -19.33
CA ALA A 201 1.47 20.01 -18.07
C ALA A 201 0.90 19.18 -16.89
N ILE A 202 -0.26 18.55 -17.10
CA ILE A 202 -0.88 17.64 -16.12
C ILE A 202 0.05 16.46 -15.86
N PHE A 203 0.53 15.80 -16.91
CA PHE A 203 1.48 14.69 -16.81
C PHE A 203 2.75 15.07 -16.02
N VAL A 204 3.37 16.21 -16.32
CA VAL A 204 4.57 16.68 -15.62
C VAL A 204 4.29 16.98 -14.15
N SER A 205 3.15 17.59 -13.85
CA SER A 205 2.73 17.86 -12.47
C SER A 205 2.58 16.56 -11.68
N ASP A 206 1.92 15.56 -12.26
CA ASP A 206 1.70 14.27 -11.62
C ASP A 206 2.98 13.44 -11.51
N LEU A 207 3.88 13.53 -12.50
CA LEU A 207 5.21 12.95 -12.44
C LEU A 207 6.03 13.54 -11.28
N LYS A 208 6.00 14.86 -11.09
CA LYS A 208 6.65 15.53 -9.94
C LYS A 208 6.06 15.02 -8.61
N LYS A 209 4.74 14.86 -8.50
CA LYS A 209 4.10 14.28 -7.31
C LYS A 209 4.57 12.85 -7.04
N LEU A 210 4.71 12.02 -8.08
CA LEU A 210 5.18 10.63 -7.94
C LEU A 210 6.65 10.57 -7.48
N LEU A 211 7.51 11.40 -8.05
CA LEU A 211 8.92 11.48 -7.71
C LEU A 211 9.13 11.92 -6.25
N ASN A 212 8.40 12.95 -5.82
CA ASN A 212 8.48 13.50 -4.47
C ASN A 212 7.62 12.75 -3.43
N GLY A 213 6.81 11.78 -3.88
CA GLY A 213 5.92 11.00 -3.03
C GLY A 213 6.64 9.94 -2.18
N THR A 214 5.88 9.20 -1.37
CA THR A 214 6.43 8.07 -0.60
C THR A 214 6.64 6.82 -1.47
N VAL A 215 7.42 5.85 -0.97
CA VAL A 215 7.63 4.56 -1.64
C VAL A 215 6.29 3.84 -1.87
N GLU A 216 5.37 3.89 -0.91
CA GLU A 216 4.04 3.29 -1.01
C GLU A 216 3.19 3.96 -2.08
N PHE A 217 3.29 5.28 -2.23
CA PHE A 217 2.59 6.04 -3.26
C PHE A 217 3.03 5.60 -4.65
N ARG A 218 4.35 5.53 -4.88
CA ARG A 218 4.93 5.00 -6.14
C ARG A 218 4.55 3.55 -6.40
N ASN A 219 4.61 2.70 -5.37
CA ASN A 219 4.25 1.29 -5.52
C ASN A 219 2.77 1.08 -5.86
N ARG A 220 1.87 1.94 -5.38
CA ARG A 220 0.45 1.91 -5.82
C ARG A 220 0.31 2.27 -7.28
N PHE A 221 0.99 3.31 -7.74
CA PHE A 221 1.01 3.69 -9.15
C PHE A 221 1.57 2.56 -10.04
N ARG A 222 2.69 1.94 -9.67
CA ARG A 222 3.31 0.81 -10.41
C ARG A 222 2.41 -0.43 -10.53
N ARG A 223 1.40 -0.58 -9.67
CA ARG A 223 0.40 -1.65 -9.79
C ARG A 223 -0.62 -1.39 -10.90
N LEU A 224 -0.85 -0.13 -11.26
CA LEU A 224 -1.75 0.29 -12.35
C LEU A 224 -0.97 0.51 -13.66
N VAL A 225 0.26 1.02 -13.56
CA VAL A 225 1.18 1.20 -14.69
C VAL A 225 2.39 0.28 -14.48
N PRO A 226 2.42 -0.89 -15.12
CA PRO A 226 3.51 -1.85 -14.93
C PRO A 226 4.87 -1.24 -15.29
N PRO A 227 5.96 -1.66 -14.62
CA PRO A 227 7.31 -1.15 -14.89
C PRO A 227 7.72 -1.19 -16.37
N ARG A 228 7.25 -2.18 -17.12
CA ARG A 228 7.48 -2.27 -18.57
C ARG A 228 6.94 -1.05 -19.34
N LYS A 229 5.74 -0.56 -19.01
CA LYS A 229 5.17 0.65 -19.65
C LYS A 229 5.95 1.91 -19.30
N LEU A 230 6.47 1.99 -18.07
CA LEU A 230 7.34 3.10 -17.65
C LEU A 230 8.64 3.09 -18.46
N PHE A 231 9.27 1.93 -18.58
CA PHE A 231 10.48 1.78 -19.38
C PHE A 231 10.25 2.08 -20.86
N ASP A 232 9.16 1.55 -21.44
CA ASP A 232 8.80 1.84 -22.83
C ASP A 232 8.63 3.36 -23.05
N LEU A 233 7.91 4.06 -22.17
CA LEU A 233 7.76 5.52 -22.29
C LEU A 233 9.09 6.25 -22.17
N ALA A 234 9.93 5.87 -21.20
CA ALA A 234 11.24 6.48 -21.03
C ALA A 234 12.10 6.32 -22.29
N ASP A 235 12.13 5.12 -22.89
CA ASP A 235 12.89 4.85 -24.13
C ASP A 235 12.28 5.61 -25.32
N MET A 236 10.94 5.68 -25.43
CA MET A 236 10.26 6.48 -26.47
C MET A 236 10.63 7.97 -26.36
N LEU A 237 10.52 8.57 -25.17
CA LEU A 237 10.87 9.97 -24.93
C LEU A 237 12.34 10.25 -25.24
N ASN A 238 13.23 9.33 -24.87
CA ASN A 238 14.65 9.43 -25.21
C ASN A 238 14.88 9.35 -26.73
N ALA A 239 14.12 8.52 -27.44
CA ALA A 239 14.22 8.40 -28.89
C ALA A 239 13.88 9.72 -29.61
N PHE A 240 12.93 10.52 -29.09
CA PHE A 240 12.60 11.84 -29.65
C PHE A 240 13.71 12.90 -29.48
N THR A 241 14.77 12.62 -28.72
CA THR A 241 15.87 13.59 -28.53
C THR A 241 16.75 13.73 -29.77
N THR A 242 16.80 12.71 -30.64
CA THR A 242 17.61 12.70 -31.87
C THR A 242 16.89 11.96 -33.01
N GLU A 243 17.10 12.39 -34.25
CA GLU A 243 16.52 11.70 -35.42
C GLU A 243 16.99 10.24 -35.52
N GLN A 244 18.29 10.00 -35.29
CA GLN A 244 18.87 8.67 -35.26
C GLN A 244 18.27 7.80 -34.14
N GLY A 245 18.00 8.40 -32.96
CA GLY A 245 17.36 7.72 -31.85
C GLY A 245 15.97 7.20 -32.21
N LEU A 246 15.17 8.05 -32.86
CA LEU A 246 13.83 7.71 -33.33
C LEU A 246 13.86 6.61 -34.40
N ALA A 247 14.76 6.73 -35.39
CA ALA A 247 14.95 5.72 -36.42
C ALA A 247 15.37 4.35 -35.84
N ASN A 248 16.32 4.35 -34.90
CA ASN A 248 16.78 3.15 -34.21
C ASN A 248 15.65 2.51 -33.38
N TYR A 249 14.88 3.30 -32.66
CA TYR A 249 13.76 2.81 -31.85
C TYR A 249 12.70 2.10 -32.71
N ARG A 250 12.30 2.73 -33.83
CA ARG A 250 11.36 2.14 -34.79
C ARG A 250 11.86 0.80 -35.35
N LYS A 251 13.14 0.74 -35.74
CA LYS A 251 13.77 -0.48 -36.24
C LYS A 251 13.73 -1.61 -35.20
N ARG A 252 14.05 -1.32 -33.93
CA ARG A 252 13.99 -2.30 -32.83
C ARG A 252 12.58 -2.84 -32.60
N LYS A 253 11.56 -1.97 -32.62
CA LYS A 253 10.16 -2.39 -32.40
C LYS A 253 9.61 -3.22 -33.57
N MET A 254 9.93 -2.88 -34.81
CA MET A 254 9.52 -3.68 -35.97
C MET A 254 10.16 -5.07 -35.96
N ALA A 255 11.43 -5.18 -35.58
CA ALA A 255 12.12 -6.48 -35.44
C ALA A 255 11.60 -7.35 -34.29
N SER A 256 10.87 -6.77 -33.33
CA SER A 256 10.25 -7.53 -32.21
C SER A 256 8.84 -8.03 -32.52
N LEU A 257 8.27 -7.66 -33.67
CA LEU A 257 6.93 -8.04 -34.14
C LEU A 257 6.99 -9.04 -35.32
N SER A 258 8.17 -9.25 -35.89
CA SER A 258 8.50 -10.27 -36.91
C SER A 258 9.01 -11.54 -36.26
#